data_AF-A0A1V5XUZ7-F1
#
_entry.id   AF-A0A1V5XUZ7-F1
#
_cell.length_a   1.000
_cell.length_b   1.000
_cell.length_c   1.000
_cell.angle_alpha   90.00
_cell.angle_beta   90.00
_cell.angle_gamma   90.00
#
_symmetry.space_group_name_H-M   'P 1'
#
loop_
_entity.id
_entity.type
_entity.pdbx_description
1 polymer ?
#
loop_
_entity_poly.entity_id
_entity_poly.type
_entity_poly.pdbx_seq_one_letter_code
_entity_poly.pdbx_strand_id
1 'polypeptide(L)'
;MRFPDWKGLDGQGQYDVVIFLGIYYKFANGMLSTLKNFNRDIKRVSIDRYYHVNANMTFGNMAFNPDDYHAAVDEVIAALKK
;
A
#
# COMPACT_ATOMS: atom_id res chain seq x y z
N MET A 1 -4.45 3.40 18.71
CA MET A 1 -5.56 2.46 18.98
C MET A 1 -5.27 1.21 18.16
N ARG A 2 -4.92 0.08 18.78
CA ARG A 2 -5.08 -1.21 18.11
C ARG A 2 -6.56 -1.58 18.21
N PHE A 3 -7.10 -2.21 17.18
CA PHE A 3 -8.41 -2.89 17.23
C PHE A 3 -8.16 -4.38 17.52
N PRO A 4 -7.78 -4.76 18.76
CA PRO A 4 -7.41 -6.16 19.08
C PRO A 4 -8.56 -7.14 18.81
N ASP A 5 -9.79 -6.63 18.80
CA ASP A 5 -10.99 -7.41 18.54
C ASP A 5 -11.21 -7.68 17.05
N TRP A 6 -10.54 -6.94 16.16
CA TRP A 6 -10.63 -7.18 14.73
C TRP A 6 -9.82 -8.41 14.34
N LYS A 7 -10.53 -9.42 13.82
CA LYS A 7 -9.96 -10.71 13.40
C LYS A 7 -9.52 -10.75 11.94
N GLY A 8 -9.39 -9.61 11.27
CA GLY A 8 -9.06 -9.58 9.84
C GLY A 8 -10.26 -9.97 8.98
N LEU A 9 -10.03 -10.10 7.67
CA LEU A 9 -11.07 -10.50 6.71
C LEU A 9 -11.31 -12.01 6.71
N ASP A 10 -10.30 -12.79 7.12
CA ASP A 10 -10.28 -14.25 7.15
C ASP A 10 -10.44 -14.85 8.56
N GLY A 11 -10.55 -14.01 9.58
CA GLY A 11 -10.67 -14.43 10.97
C GLY A 11 -9.33 -14.76 11.66
N GLN A 12 -8.19 -14.67 10.97
CA GLN A 12 -6.89 -15.09 11.48
C GLN A 12 -6.13 -13.98 12.25
N GLY A 13 -6.71 -12.79 12.36
CA GLY A 13 -6.14 -11.68 13.11
C GLY A 13 -5.81 -10.48 12.23
N GLN A 14 -4.99 -9.57 12.74
CA GLN A 14 -4.61 -8.36 12.03
C GLN A 14 -3.49 -8.64 11.02
N TYR A 15 -3.51 -7.88 9.93
CA TYR A 15 -2.44 -7.89 8.93
C TYR A 15 -1.23 -7.08 9.40
N ASP A 16 -0.05 -7.57 9.07
CA ASP A 16 1.25 -6.94 9.25
C ASP A 16 1.61 -5.99 8.10
N VAL A 17 1.08 -6.25 6.90
CA VAL A 17 1.30 -5.44 5.69
C VAL A 17 -0.02 -5.06 5.02
N VAL A 18 -0.08 -3.83 4.49
CA VAL A 18 -1.13 -3.37 3.58
C VAL A 18 -0.50 -2.83 2.30
N ILE A 19 -1.07 -3.21 1.16
CA ILE A 19 -0.60 -2.79 -0.17
C ILE A 19 -1.73 -2.02 -0.86
N PHE A 20 -1.46 -0.77 -1.25
CA PHE A 20 -2.42 0.08 -1.97
C PHE A 20 -2.12 0.15 -3.46
N LEU A 21 -3.18 0.08 -4.26
CA LEU A 21 -3.13 0.11 -5.71
C LEU A 21 -4.46 0.61 -6.32
N GLY A 22 -4.40 1.51 -7.31
CA GLY A 22 -5.54 1.87 -8.14
C GLY A 22 -6.59 2.72 -7.44
N ILE A 23 -6.20 3.42 -6.36
CA ILE A 23 -7.11 4.21 -5.55
C ILE A 23 -6.90 5.69 -5.89
N TYR A 24 -7.97 6.48 -5.86
CA TYR A 24 -7.82 7.93 -6.02
C TYR A 24 -6.84 8.50 -4.98
N TYR A 25 -5.82 9.21 -5.45
CA TYR A 25 -4.64 9.61 -4.67
C TYR A 25 -4.98 10.19 -3.29
N LYS A 26 -5.94 11.11 -3.22
CA LYS A 26 -6.31 11.77 -1.96
C LYS A 26 -6.87 10.79 -0.94
N PHE A 27 -7.67 9.81 -1.38
CA PHE A 27 -8.22 8.80 -0.49
C PHE A 27 -7.15 7.83 -0.01
N ALA A 28 -6.32 7.33 -0.92
CA ALA A 28 -5.18 6.48 -0.55
C ALA A 28 -4.25 7.19 0.45
N ASN A 29 -3.89 8.44 0.19
CA ASN A 29 -3.01 9.19 1.08
C ASN A 29 -3.64 9.50 2.44
N GLY A 30 -4.96 9.74 2.48
CA GLY A 30 -5.72 9.91 3.72
C GLY A 30 -5.74 8.62 4.55
N MET A 31 -6.05 7.49 3.93
CA MET A 31 -6.04 6.17 4.58
C MET A 31 -4.64 5.81 5.10
N LEU A 32 -3.59 6.05 4.32
CA LEU A 32 -2.20 5.85 4.74
C LEU A 32 -1.81 6.75 5.92
N SER A 33 -2.30 7.99 5.95
CA SER A 33 -2.10 8.91 7.08
C SER A 33 -2.73 8.37 8.36
N THR A 34 -3.95 7.84 8.27
CA THR A 34 -4.64 7.22 9.40
C THR A 34 -3.81 6.05 9.94
N LEU A 35 -3.38 5.14 9.07
CA LEU A 35 -2.55 4.00 9.48
C LEU A 35 -1.20 4.45 10.07
N LYS A 36 -0.54 5.43 9.45
CA LYS A 36 0.73 6.01 9.93
C LYS A 36 0.65 6.49 11.37
N ASN A 37 -0.44 7.14 11.75
CA ASN A 37 -0.59 7.79 13.05
C ASN A 37 -1.22 6.88 14.10
N PHE A 38 -2.14 5.99 13.71
CA PHE A 38 -2.95 5.23 14.66
C PHE A 38 -2.61 3.74 14.76
N ASN A 39 -1.88 3.19 13.77
CA ASN A 39 -1.41 1.81 13.75
C ASN A 39 -0.01 1.70 13.13
N ARG A 40 1.03 2.04 13.91
CA ARG A 40 2.42 2.17 13.40
C ARG A 40 3.08 0.84 13.02
N ASP A 41 2.52 -0.28 13.49
CA ASP A 41 3.10 -1.61 13.30
C ASP A 41 2.82 -2.15 11.89
N ILE A 42 1.70 -1.72 11.27
CA ILE A 42 1.38 -2.13 9.91
C ILE A 42 2.33 -1.47 8.91
N LYS A 43 2.98 -2.30 8.09
CA LYS A 43 3.80 -1.85 6.97
C LYS A 43 2.87 -1.38 5.86
N ARG A 44 3.04 -0.11 5.51
CA ARG A 44 2.24 0.56 4.48
C ARG A 44 3.01 0.59 3.18
N VAL A 45 2.59 -0.19 2.20
CA VAL A 45 3.23 -0.23 0.88
C VAL A 45 2.25 0.34 -0.14
N SER A 46 2.76 1.19 -1.04
CA SER A 46 2.02 1.67 -2.19
C SER A 46 2.73 1.25 -3.47
N ILE A 47 2.03 0.50 -4.31
CA ILE A 47 2.49 0.15 -5.65
C ILE A 47 1.70 0.91 -6.70
N ASP A 48 1.13 2.06 -6.34
CA ASP A 48 0.39 2.95 -7.25
C ASP A 48 1.34 3.81 -8.10
N ARG A 49 0.83 4.37 -9.20
CA ARG A 49 1.58 5.27 -10.11
C ARG A 49 1.89 6.63 -9.48
N TYR A 50 1.27 6.96 -8.35
CA TYR A 50 1.50 8.19 -7.62
C TYR A 50 2.36 7.94 -6.38
N TYR A 51 3.27 8.87 -6.08
CA TYR A 51 4.09 8.78 -4.88
C TYR A 51 3.30 9.11 -3.60
N HIS A 52 3.23 8.18 -2.65
CA HIS A 52 2.50 8.37 -1.38
C HIS A 52 3.42 8.65 -0.19
N VAL A 53 3.45 9.90 0.27
CA VAL A 53 4.30 10.36 1.40
C VAL A 53 4.00 9.69 2.75
N ASN A 54 2.79 9.15 2.91
CA ASN A 54 2.35 8.50 4.14
C ASN A 54 2.57 6.98 4.14
N ALA A 55 3.05 6.40 3.04
CA ALA A 55 3.48 5.00 2.99
C ALA A 55 4.88 4.83 3.62
N ASN A 56 5.21 3.61 4.04
CA ASN A 56 6.58 3.22 4.37
C ASN A 56 7.43 3.05 3.12
N MET A 57 6.83 2.47 2.07
CA MET A 57 7.45 2.24 0.77
C MET A 57 6.44 2.61 -0.30
N THR A 58 6.89 3.32 -1.32
CA THR A 58 6.07 3.69 -2.47
C THR A 58 6.91 3.63 -3.72
N PHE A 59 6.29 3.28 -4.83
CA PHE A 59 6.87 3.56 -6.14
C PHE A 59 7.15 5.06 -6.31
N GLY A 60 8.11 5.35 -7.19
CA GLY A 60 8.35 6.72 -7.66
C GLY A 60 7.13 7.27 -8.39
N ASN A 61 7.11 8.59 -8.60
CA ASN A 61 5.98 9.20 -9.30
C ASN A 61 6.06 8.87 -10.81
N MET A 62 5.12 8.04 -11.27
CA MET A 62 4.98 7.61 -12.67
C MET A 62 3.62 8.03 -13.25
N ALA A 63 2.99 9.06 -12.67
CA ALA A 63 1.64 9.52 -13.05
C ALA A 63 1.49 9.84 -14.55
N PHE A 64 2.58 10.24 -15.20
CA PHE A 64 2.62 10.67 -16.60
C PHE A 64 3.19 9.61 -17.56
N ASN A 65 3.70 8.49 -17.02
CA ASN A 65 4.31 7.41 -17.80
C ASN A 65 3.63 6.07 -17.46
N PRO A 66 2.50 5.74 -18.11
CA PRO A 66 1.76 4.50 -17.84
C PRO A 66 2.58 3.24 -18.10
N ASP A 67 3.41 3.24 -19.16
CA ASP A 67 4.22 2.08 -19.54
C ASP A 67 5.26 1.72 -18.48
N ASP A 68 5.94 2.74 -17.91
CA ASP A 68 6.90 2.56 -16.81
C ASP A 68 6.23 1.94 -15.59
N TYR A 69 5.00 2.38 -15.29
CA TYR A 69 4.21 1.84 -14.19
C TYR A 69 3.81 0.38 -14.42
N HIS A 70 3.37 0.03 -15.64
CA HIS A 70 3.06 -1.35 -15.98
C HIS A 70 4.29 -2.26 -15.87
N ALA A 71 5.44 -1.81 -16.38
CA ALA A 71 6.70 -2.53 -16.26
C ALA A 71 7.11 -2.76 -14.80
N ALA A 72 6.97 -1.75 -13.92
CA ALA A 72 7.26 -1.90 -12.50
C ALA A 72 6.34 -2.90 -11.80
N VAL A 73 5.05 -2.94 -12.17
CA VAL A 73 4.09 -3.93 -11.64
C VAL A 73 4.45 -5.33 -12.15
N ASP A 74 4.82 -5.47 -13.41
CA ASP A 74 5.24 -6.76 -14.00
C ASP A 74 6.51 -7.30 -13.32
N GLU A 75 7.47 -6.43 -12.98
CA GLU A 75 8.65 -6.80 -12.20
C GLU A 75 8.28 -7.37 -10.83
N VAL A 76 7.36 -6.73 -10.11
CA VAL A 76 6.85 -7.22 -8.81
C VAL A 76 6.17 -8.58 -8.98
N ILE A 77 5.33 -8.75 -10.00
CA ILE A 77 4.67 -10.03 -10.28
C ILE A 77 5.70 -11.13 -10.59
N ALA A 78 6.72 -10.82 -11.38
CA ALA A 78 7.79 -11.76 -11.71
C ALA A 78 8.61 -12.16 -10.47
N ALA A 79 8.89 -11.22 -9.57
CA ALA A 79 9.60 -11.48 -8.33
C ALA A 79 8.82 -12.38 -7.35
N LEU A 80 7.47 -12.29 -7.34
CA LEU A 80 6.60 -13.08 -6.47
C LEU A 80 6.29 -14.50 -6.98
N LYS A 81 6.56 -14.78 -8.27
CA LYS A 81 6.34 -16.11 -8.86
C LYS A 81 7.48 -17.11 -8.61
N LYS A 82 8.55 -16.70 -7.93
CA LYS A 82 9.63 -17.58 -7.46
C LYS A 82 9.25 -18.24 -6.15
#